data_AF-A0A932HRX6-F1
#
_entry.id   AF-A0A932HRX6-F1
#
_cell.length_a   1.000
_cell.length_b   1.000
_cell.length_c   1.000
_cell.angle_alpha   90.00
_cell.angle_beta   90.00
_cell.angle_gamma   90.00
#
_symmetry.space_group_name_H-M   'P 1'
#
loop_
_entity.id
_entity.type
_entity.pdbx_description
1 polymer ?
#
loop_
_entity_poly.entity_id
_entity_poly.type
_entity_poly.pdbx_seq_one_letter_code
_entity_poly.pdbx_strand_id
1 'polypeptide(L)'
;MKNDTSPEMLAEWHRRYQELSPEERLKRGFSLMDAGRAMAEYAVRKRFPGASEEDFKRELIRWLYGDEAAAMVSRLDYPEVKTALS
;
A
#
# COMPACT_ATOMS: atom_id res chain seq x y z
N MET A 1 12.36 6.66 -29.81
CA MET A 1 11.45 6.33 -28.70
C MET A 1 12.04 6.95 -27.45
N LYS A 2 11.31 7.78 -26.70
CA LYS A 2 11.83 8.37 -25.45
C LYS A 2 11.79 7.30 -24.35
N ASN A 3 12.81 7.24 -23.51
CA ASN A 3 12.81 6.36 -22.34
C ASN A 3 11.79 6.90 -21.32
N ASP A 4 10.90 6.05 -20.82
CA ASP A 4 9.83 6.44 -19.88
C ASP A 4 10.36 7.00 -18.55
N THR A 5 11.63 6.73 -18.23
CA THR A 5 12.30 7.26 -17.03
C THR A 5 13.25 8.42 -17.32
N SER A 6 13.18 9.02 -18.51
CA SER A 6 14.02 10.17 -18.87
C SER A 6 13.57 11.45 -18.13
N PRO A 7 14.49 12.41 -17.88
CA PRO A 7 14.14 13.68 -17.26
C PRO A 7 13.04 14.44 -18.02
N GLU A 8 13.00 14.33 -19.34
CA GLU A 8 11.97 14.95 -20.18
C GLU A 8 10.58 14.34 -19.94
N MET A 9 10.50 13.02 -19.72
CA MET A 9 9.25 12.34 -19.40
C MET A 9 8.78 12.68 -17.98
N LEU A 10 9.71 12.83 -17.04
CA LEU A 10 9.39 13.31 -15.69
C LEU A 10 8.84 14.75 -15.72
N ALA A 11 9.47 15.64 -16.48
CA ALA A 11 9.01 17.02 -16.64
C ALA A 11 7.61 17.09 -17.28
N GLU A 12 7.37 16.31 -18.34
CA GLU A 12 6.05 16.22 -18.98
C GLU A 12 5.00 15.62 -18.05
N TRP A 13 5.34 14.60 -17.26
CA TRP A 13 4.46 14.04 -16.26
C TRP A 13 4.07 15.09 -15.21
N HIS A 14 5.03 15.85 -14.67
CA HIS A 14 4.77 16.92 -13.72
C HIS A 14 3.86 18.00 -14.31
N ARG A 15 4.11 18.42 -15.55
CA ARG A 15 3.29 19.41 -16.26
C ARG A 15 1.83 18.95 -16.35
N ARG A 16 1.59 17.72 -16.80
CA ARG A 16 0.24 17.14 -16.88
C ARG A 16 -0.40 16.94 -15.51
N TYR A 17 0.39 16.56 -14.50
CA TYR A 17 -0.12 16.40 -13.14
C TYR A 17 -0.60 17.74 -12.55
N GLN A 18 0.07 18.84 -12.89
CA GLN A 18 -0.32 20.19 -12.49
C GLN A 18 -1.63 20.66 -13.15
N GLU A 19 -1.98 20.14 -14.32
CA GLU A 19 -3.25 20.45 -15.01
C GLU A 19 -4.46 19.75 -14.39
N LEU A 20 -4.25 18.72 -13.57
CA LEU A 20 -5.32 17.99 -12.89
C LEU A 20 -5.98 18.83 -11.80
N SER A 21 -7.29 18.68 -11.67
CA SER A 21 -8.03 19.18 -10.52
C SER A 21 -7.59 18.48 -9.21
N PRO A 22 -7.79 19.11 -8.04
CA PRO A 22 -7.50 18.48 -6.76
C PRO A 22 -8.16 17.10 -6.57
N GLU A 23 -9.41 16.95 -7.02
CA GLU A 23 -10.14 15.68 -6.94
C GLU A 23 -9.47 14.57 -7.78
N GLU A 24 -9.08 14.88 -9.02
CA GLU A 24 -8.39 13.92 -9.88
C GLU A 24 -7.01 13.53 -9.31
N ARG A 25 -6.30 14.48 -8.70
CA ARG A 25 -5.03 14.18 -8.02
C ARG A 25 -5.23 13.23 -6.84
N LEU A 26 -6.26 13.47 -6.02
CA LEU A 26 -6.61 12.58 -4.91
C LEU A 26 -6.99 11.19 -5.42
N LYS A 27 -7.86 11.11 -6.43
CA LYS A 27 -8.27 9.83 -7.04
C LYS A 27 -7.08 9.02 -7.55
N ARG A 28 -6.15 9.67 -8.25
CA ARG A 28 -4.91 9.02 -8.72
C ARG A 28 -4.01 8.60 -7.57
N GLY A 29 -3.89 9.42 -6.52
CA GLY A 29 -3.17 9.09 -5.30
C GLY A 29 -3.71 7.83 -4.64
N PHE A 30 -5.02 7.75 -4.43
CA PHE A 30 -5.66 6.55 -3.88
C PHE A 30 -5.47 5.33 -4.78
N SER A 31 -5.65 5.47 -6.10
CA SER A 31 -5.42 4.36 -7.03
C SER A 31 -3.98 3.85 -6.99
N LEU A 32 -2.99 4.73 -6.81
CA LEU A 32 -1.59 4.33 -6.66
C LEU A 32 -1.36 3.58 -5.34
N MET A 33 -1.96 4.04 -4.25
CA MET A 33 -1.87 3.36 -2.95
C MET A 33 -2.51 1.97 -3.01
N ASP A 34 -3.68 1.83 -3.63
CA ASP A 34 -4.36 0.55 -3.81
C ASP A 34 -3.52 -0.42 -4.65
N ALA A 35 -2.93 0.06 -5.75
CA ALA A 35 -2.03 -0.74 -6.57
C ALA A 35 -0.77 -1.18 -5.79
N GLY A 36 -0.17 -0.26 -5.02
CA GLY A 36 0.96 -0.55 -4.14
C GLY A 36 0.63 -1.63 -3.11
N ARG A 37 -0.53 -1.52 -2.45
CA ARG A 37 -1.03 -2.53 -1.52
C ARG A 37 -1.23 -3.88 -2.20
N ALA A 38 -1.90 -3.93 -3.35
CA ALA A 38 -2.15 -5.17 -4.07
C ALA A 38 -0.84 -5.90 -4.46
N MET A 39 0.18 -5.15 -4.90
CA MET A 39 1.51 -5.70 -5.19
C MET A 39 2.17 -6.27 -3.94
N ALA A 40 2.11 -5.54 -2.81
CA ALA A 40 2.67 -6.00 -1.55
C ALA A 40 1.95 -7.28 -1.06
N GLU A 41 0.62 -7.32 -1.13
CA GLU A 41 -0.17 -8.50 -0.77
C GLU A 41 0.23 -9.72 -1.59
N TYR A 42 0.36 -9.56 -2.91
CA TYR A 42 0.82 -10.65 -3.78
C TYR A 42 2.23 -11.12 -3.40
N ALA A 43 3.15 -10.19 -3.18
CA ALA A 43 4.54 -10.51 -2.84
C ALA A 43 4.65 -11.26 -1.50
N VAL A 44 3.89 -10.85 -0.48
CA VAL A 44 3.84 -11.53 0.83
C VAL A 44 3.26 -12.94 0.68
N ARG A 45 2.13 -13.10 -0.01
CA ARG A 45 1.53 -14.43 -0.28
C ARG A 45 2.50 -15.36 -1.00
N LYS A 46 3.23 -14.82 -1.98
CA LYS A 46 4.23 -15.58 -2.74
C LYS A 46 5.43 -15.97 -1.89
N ARG A 47 5.90 -15.10 -1.00
CA ARG A 47 7.08 -15.33 -0.17
C ARG A 47 6.81 -16.25 1.03
N PHE A 48 5.60 -16.17 1.59
CA PHE A 48 5.20 -16.95 2.76
C PHE A 48 3.97 -17.82 2.43
N PRO A 49 4.13 -18.84 1.56
CA PRO A 49 3.04 -19.73 1.22
C PRO A 49 2.61 -20.51 2.48
N GLY A 50 1.35 -20.38 2.86
CA GLY A 50 0.79 -21.05 4.06
C GLY A 50 0.90 -20.25 5.36
N ALA A 51 1.30 -18.96 5.30
CA ALA A 51 1.15 -18.07 6.44
C ALA A 51 -0.31 -18.06 6.94
N SER A 52 -0.48 -18.02 8.27
CA SER A 52 -1.78 -17.74 8.86
C SER A 52 -2.25 -16.33 8.44
N GLU A 53 -3.54 -16.04 8.58
CA GLU A 53 -4.06 -14.70 8.25
C GLU A 53 -3.41 -13.62 9.12
N GLU A 54 -3.10 -13.93 10.37
CA GLU A 54 -2.42 -13.04 11.31
C GLU A 54 -0.97 -12.77 10.89
N ASP A 55 -0.22 -13.83 10.56
CA ASP A 55 1.14 -13.70 10.05
C ASP A 55 1.17 -12.93 8.73
N PHE A 56 0.21 -13.18 7.84
CA PHE A 56 0.06 -12.44 6.59
C PHE A 56 -0.16 -10.94 6.86
N LYS A 57 -1.08 -10.57 7.76
CA LYS A 57 -1.35 -9.17 8.11
C LYS A 57 -0.13 -8.50 8.71
N ARG A 58 0.57 -9.16 9.64
CA ARG A 58 1.81 -8.65 10.24
C ARG A 58 2.88 -8.40 9.17
N GLU A 59 3.15 -9.38 8.31
CA GLU A 59 4.16 -9.24 7.26
C GLU A 59 3.79 -8.17 6.21
N LEU A 60 2.51 -8.07 5.85
CA LEU A 60 2.02 -7.04 4.94
C LEU A 60 2.26 -5.63 5.52
N ILE A 61 1.93 -5.42 6.80
CA ILE A 61 2.13 -4.13 7.47
C ILE A 61 3.62 -3.82 7.59
N ARG A 62 4.43 -4.82 7.93
CA ARG A 62 5.89 -4.69 7.99
C ARG A 62 6.47 -4.23 6.66
N TRP A 63 5.99 -4.78 5.54
CA TRP A 63 6.45 -4.40 4.21
C TRP A 63 6.01 -3.00 3.79
N LEU A 64 4.78 -2.60 4.13
CA LEU A 64 4.24 -1.31 3.72
C LEU A 64 4.70 -0.15 4.62
N TYR A 65 4.89 -0.41 5.91
CA TYR A 65 5.01 0.65 6.93
C TYR A 65 6.17 0.42 7.92
N GLY A 66 6.91 -0.68 7.82
CA GLY A 66 8.08 -0.97 8.65
C GLY A 66 7.77 -1.73 9.94
N ASP A 67 8.84 -2.06 10.67
CA ASP A 67 8.80 -2.98 11.82
C ASP A 67 8.03 -2.39 13.03
N GLU A 68 8.08 -1.08 13.24
CA GLU A 68 7.37 -0.43 14.34
C GLU A 68 5.85 -0.57 14.18
N ALA A 69 5.33 -0.30 12.98
CA ALA A 69 3.91 -0.46 12.66
C ALA A 69 3.48 -1.93 12.78
N ALA A 70 4.33 -2.88 12.34
CA ALA A 70 4.05 -4.30 12.46
C ALA A 70 4.01 -4.76 13.93
N ALA A 71 4.89 -4.22 14.76
CA ALA A 71 4.92 -4.50 16.20
C ALA A 71 3.68 -3.96 16.90
N MET A 72 3.16 -2.79 16.51
CA MET A 72 1.91 -2.26 17.04
C MET A 72 0.74 -3.21 16.77
N VAL A 73 0.59 -3.68 15.53
CA VAL A 73 -0.51 -4.60 15.19
C VAL A 73 -0.38 -5.96 15.85
N SER A 74 0.84 -6.43 16.11
CA SER A 74 1.07 -7.70 16.82
C SER A 74 0.83 -7.60 18.33
N ARG A 75 0.86 -6.37 18.90
CA ARG A 75 0.58 -6.10 20.32
C ARG A 75 -0.89 -5.84 20.59
N LEU A 76 -1.65 -5.51 19.54
CA LEU A 76 -3.07 -5.28 19.64
C LEU A 76 -3.78 -6.63 19.56
N ASP A 77 -3.84 -7.32 20.70
CA ASP A 77 -4.94 -8.24 20.96
C ASP A 77 -6.19 -7.34 21.05
N TYR A 78 -7.15 -7.50 20.14
CA TYR A 78 -8.33 -6.62 20.06
C TYR A 78 -9.58 -7.31 20.64
N PRO A 79 -9.80 -7.30 21.97
CA PRO A 79 -11.07 -7.69 22.58
C PRO A 79 -12.25 -6.84 22.08
N GLU A 80 -12.02 -5.56 21.81
CA GLU A 80 -13.04 -4.55 21.48
C GLU A 80 -13.81 -4.87 20.17
N VAL A 81 -13.19 -5.61 19.24
CA VAL A 81 -13.82 -5.99 17.96
C VAL A 81 -14.71 -7.23 18.11
N LYS A 82 -14.52 -8.04 19.16
CA LYS A 82 -15.39 -9.20 19.44
C LYS A 82 -16.81 -8.79 19.86
N THR A 83 -16.97 -7.64 20.51
CA THR A 83 -18.26 -7.18 21.07
C THR A 83 -19.13 -6.43 20.07
N ALA A 84 -18.61 -6.07 18.88
CA ALA A 84 -19.39 -5.37 17.85
C ALA A 84 -20.11 -6.32 16.87
N LEU A 85 -19.94 -7.64 17.02
CA LEU A 85 -20.57 -8.67 16.18
C LEU A 85 -21.25 -9.79 16.99
N SER A 86 -21.52 -9.55 18.28
CA SER A 86 -22.37 -10.39 19.12
C SER A 86 -23.74 -9.77 19.33
#